data_AF-A0A7C3DZF7-F1
#
_entry.id   AF-A0A7C3DZF7-F1
#
_cell.length_a   1.000
_cell.length_b   1.000
_cell.length_c   1.000
_cell.angle_alpha   90.00
_cell.angle_beta   90.00
_cell.angle_gamma   90.00
#
_symmetry.space_group_name_H-M   'P 1'
#
loop_
_entity.id
_entity.type
_entity.pdbx_description
1 polymer ?
#
loop_
_entity_poly.entity_id
_entity_poly.type
_entity_poly.pdbx_seq_one_letter_code
_entity_poly.pdbx_strand_id
1 'polypeptide(L)'
;MKIIILSQYYPPETGAPQNRLSDLALRLQQSGVEVTVHTAMPNYPQMKKHKGYRWRFYKKETLEGITVHRSWIYCGTSKRIIPRLFNYFSFVITSVITGIFVLRRSDYLLVESLPLFLGYSAYLLSRCKGAKLIFNVSDLWPESAEKLGLVTSRRMLRMAYGLERFCYRKSVLITGQTQGICRSISQRFPQKRVHWLPNGVDMDTFIPGTSNPEWRSKNGFTTNDFLVLYAGIIGHAQGLEVILEAAEILKDHNHIHYIILGSGPEKERLQKITEEKRITNVTFLNGVPKQEMPS
;
A
#
# COMPACT_ATOMS: atom_id res chain seq x y z
N MET A 1 -14.39 14.73 -17.75
CA MET A 1 -13.21 13.83 -17.80
C MET A 1 -13.56 12.52 -17.12
N LYS A 2 -13.16 11.37 -17.69
CA LYS A 2 -13.41 10.03 -17.14
C LYS A 2 -12.10 9.30 -16.85
N ILE A 3 -11.97 8.71 -15.67
CA ILE A 3 -10.78 7.97 -15.25
C ILE A 3 -11.13 6.59 -14.69
N ILE A 4 -10.36 5.59 -15.12
CA ILE A 4 -10.37 4.25 -14.53
C ILE A 4 -9.20 4.15 -13.55
N ILE A 5 -9.47 3.77 -12.30
CA ILE A 5 -8.44 3.40 -11.33
C ILE A 5 -8.38 1.87 -11.28
N LEU A 6 -7.25 1.29 -11.69
CA LEU A 6 -6.98 -0.14 -11.65
C LEU A 6 -6.03 -0.47 -10.50
N SER A 7 -6.47 -1.30 -9.57
CA SER A 7 -5.67 -1.74 -8.43
C SER A 7 -6.09 -3.13 -7.98
N GLN A 8 -5.16 -3.96 -7.53
CA GLN A 8 -5.55 -5.23 -6.90
C GLN A 8 -6.23 -5.02 -5.54
N TYR A 9 -5.93 -3.91 -4.88
CA TYR A 9 -6.33 -3.64 -3.50
C TYR A 9 -7.22 -2.40 -3.44
N TYR A 10 -8.39 -2.54 -2.81
CA TYR A 10 -9.35 -1.46 -2.60
C TYR A 10 -10.23 -1.77 -1.37
N PRO A 11 -10.84 -0.78 -0.68
CA PRO A 11 -11.81 -1.02 0.39
C PRO A 11 -12.85 -2.05 -0.03
N PRO A 12 -13.42 -2.87 0.89
CA PRO A 12 -13.43 -2.75 2.34
C PRO A 12 -12.18 -3.29 3.06
N GLU A 13 -11.16 -3.74 2.34
CA GLU A 13 -9.88 -4.12 2.96
C GLU A 13 -9.16 -2.88 3.49
N THR A 14 -8.45 -3.05 4.61
CA THR A 14 -7.62 -1.98 5.17
C THR A 14 -6.16 -2.16 4.75
N GLY A 15 -5.56 -1.09 4.25
CA GLY A 15 -4.14 -1.04 3.91
C GLY A 15 -3.77 0.27 3.22
N ALA A 16 -2.47 0.46 3.02
CA ALA A 16 -1.95 1.69 2.43
C ALA A 16 -2.51 1.97 1.02
N PRO A 17 -2.46 1.04 0.03
CA PRO A 17 -3.01 1.32 -1.29
C PRO A 17 -4.53 1.49 -1.26
N GLN A 18 -5.25 0.74 -0.41
CA GLN A 18 -6.70 0.87 -0.26
C GLN A 18 -7.09 2.28 0.18
N ASN A 19 -6.48 2.77 1.27
CA ASN A 19 -6.76 4.09 1.81
C ASN A 19 -6.39 5.22 0.84
N ARG A 20 -5.19 5.15 0.25
CA ARG A 20 -4.68 6.19 -0.65
C ARG A 20 -5.50 6.30 -1.93
N LEU A 21 -5.84 5.16 -2.54
CA LEU A 21 -6.57 5.15 -3.80
C LEU A 21 -8.05 5.47 -3.62
N SER A 22 -8.67 5.07 -2.51
CA SER A 22 -10.06 5.45 -2.24
C SER A 22 -10.19 6.95 -1.98
N ASP A 23 -9.30 7.52 -1.17
CA ASP A 23 -9.28 8.97 -0.91
C ASP A 23 -9.02 9.77 -2.19
N LEU A 24 -8.06 9.32 -3.02
CA LEU A 24 -7.82 9.90 -4.34
C LEU A 24 -9.06 9.83 -5.23
N ALA A 25 -9.75 8.69 -5.26
CA ALA A 25 -10.95 8.50 -6.07
C ALA A 25 -12.09 9.44 -5.65
N LEU A 26 -12.30 9.61 -4.34
CA LEU A 26 -13.29 10.53 -3.78
C LEU A 26 -12.99 11.98 -4.12
N ARG A 27 -11.75 12.43 -3.91
CA ARG A 27 -11.35 13.82 -4.18
C ARG A 27 -11.42 14.16 -5.67
N LEU A 28 -11.08 13.20 -6.54
CA LEU A 28 -11.28 13.34 -7.99
C LEU A 28 -12.77 13.46 -8.33
N GLN A 29 -13.63 12.63 -7.74
CA GLN A 29 -15.07 12.72 -7.95
C GLN A 29 -15.63 14.08 -7.49
N GLN A 30 -15.24 14.55 -6.30
CA GLN A 30 -15.62 15.86 -5.76
C GLN A 30 -15.16 17.02 -6.66
N SER A 31 -14.05 16.82 -7.40
CA SER A 31 -13.55 17.76 -8.40
C SER A 31 -14.27 17.66 -9.76
N GLY A 32 -15.35 16.89 -9.86
CA GLY A 32 -16.15 16.73 -11.09
C GLY A 32 -15.63 15.68 -12.08
N VAL A 33 -14.71 14.80 -11.66
CA VAL A 33 -14.19 13.71 -12.50
C VAL A 33 -15.07 12.48 -12.37
N GLU A 34 -15.45 11.86 -13.49
CA GLU A 34 -16.16 10.58 -13.46
C GLU A 34 -15.15 9.45 -13.18
N VAL A 35 -15.15 8.94 -11.95
CA VAL A 35 -14.23 7.90 -11.50
C VAL A 35 -14.90 6.52 -11.54
N THR A 36 -14.22 5.54 -12.12
CA THR A 36 -14.59 4.13 -12.05
C THR A 36 -13.41 3.34 -11.50
N VAL A 37 -13.65 2.47 -10.51
CA VAL A 37 -12.61 1.63 -9.94
C VAL A 37 -12.75 0.21 -10.47
N HIS A 38 -11.64 -0.38 -10.87
CA HIS A 38 -11.54 -1.79 -11.22
C HIS A 38 -10.56 -2.47 -10.27
N THR A 39 -11.06 -3.43 -9.49
CA THR A 39 -10.29 -4.05 -8.41
C THR A 39 -10.55 -5.54 -8.22
N ALA A 40 -9.78 -6.20 -7.36
CA ALA A 40 -9.98 -7.59 -7.03
C ALA A 40 -11.08 -7.76 -5.97
N MET A 41 -11.58 -8.99 -5.84
CA MET A 41 -12.39 -9.35 -4.68
C MET A 41 -11.57 -9.26 -3.39
N PRO A 42 -12.17 -8.78 -2.28
CA PRO A 42 -11.48 -8.66 -1.01
C PRO A 42 -10.92 -10.01 -0.54
N ASN A 43 -9.61 -10.03 -0.31
CA ASN A 43 -8.81 -11.14 0.17
C ASN A 43 -7.74 -10.71 1.20
N TYR A 44 -7.29 -9.45 1.24
CA TYR A 44 -6.27 -8.92 2.13
C TYR A 44 -6.85 -8.44 3.48
N PRO A 45 -6.10 -8.52 4.61
CA PRO A 45 -4.76 -9.11 4.79
C PRO A 45 -4.78 -10.62 5.06
N GLN A 46 -5.93 -11.22 5.38
CA GLN A 46 -5.99 -12.62 5.82
C GLN A 46 -5.90 -13.66 4.69
N MET A 47 -5.79 -13.22 3.43
CA MET A 47 -5.86 -14.05 2.21
C MET A 47 -7.10 -14.97 2.17
N LYS A 48 -8.21 -14.50 2.77
CA LYS A 48 -9.49 -15.23 2.87
C LYS A 48 -10.58 -14.45 2.15
N LYS A 49 -11.43 -15.16 1.40
CA LYS A 49 -12.59 -14.56 0.73
C LYS A 49 -13.52 -13.97 1.78
N HIS A 50 -13.79 -12.67 1.71
CA HIS A 50 -14.80 -12.03 2.56
C HIS A 50 -16.17 -12.68 2.32
N LYS A 51 -16.95 -12.89 3.40
CA LYS A 51 -18.19 -13.70 3.38
C LYS A 51 -19.17 -13.26 2.27
N GLY A 52 -19.30 -11.95 2.02
CA GLY A 52 -20.18 -11.39 0.98
C GLY A 52 -19.69 -11.49 -0.48
N TYR A 53 -18.52 -12.08 -0.72
CA TYR A 53 -17.88 -12.16 -2.05
C TYR A 53 -17.58 -13.61 -2.49
N ARG A 54 -18.08 -14.60 -1.76
CA ARG A 54 -17.87 -16.02 -2.09
C ARG A 54 -18.58 -16.38 -3.41
N TRP A 55 -17.93 -17.22 -4.22
CA TRP A 55 -18.47 -17.84 -5.44
C TRP A 55 -18.90 -16.92 -6.58
N ARG A 56 -18.50 -15.65 -6.57
CA ARG A 56 -18.75 -14.74 -7.69
C ARG A 56 -17.50 -14.59 -8.54
N PHE A 57 -17.66 -14.57 -9.87
CA PHE A 57 -16.57 -14.23 -10.78
C PHE A 57 -16.43 -12.72 -10.99
N TYR A 58 -17.52 -12.00 -10.76
CA TYR A 58 -17.64 -10.56 -10.92
C TYR A 58 -18.66 -9.99 -9.94
N LYS A 59 -18.44 -8.76 -9.49
CA LYS A 59 -19.43 -7.98 -8.71
C LYS A 59 -19.31 -6.51 -9.11
N LYS A 60 -20.44 -5.86 -9.41
CA LYS A 60 -20.54 -4.40 -9.47
C LYS A 60 -21.10 -3.91 -8.15
N GLU A 61 -20.53 -2.85 -7.61
CA GLU A 61 -21.08 -2.14 -6.45
C GLU A 61 -20.76 -0.65 -6.53
N THR A 62 -21.37 0.11 -5.62
CA THR A 62 -21.14 1.54 -5.49
C THR A 62 -20.62 1.78 -4.08
N LEU A 63 -19.44 2.39 -3.96
CA LEU A 63 -18.87 2.82 -2.69
C LEU A 63 -18.78 4.34 -2.73
N GLU A 64 -19.47 5.02 -1.82
CA GLU A 64 -19.44 6.49 -1.71
C GLU A 64 -19.70 7.19 -3.06
N GLY A 65 -20.68 6.71 -3.82
CA GLY A 65 -21.03 7.24 -5.15
C GLY A 65 -20.09 6.81 -6.28
N ILE A 66 -18.99 6.11 -6.02
CA ILE A 66 -18.05 5.63 -7.04
C ILE A 66 -18.43 4.21 -7.49
N THR A 67 -18.48 3.99 -8.80
CA THR A 67 -18.72 2.64 -9.35
C THR A 67 -17.45 1.78 -9.20
N VAL A 68 -17.60 0.64 -8.54
CA VAL A 68 -16.53 -0.34 -8.29
C VAL A 68 -16.88 -1.65 -8.99
N HIS A 69 -16.03 -2.05 -9.94
CA HIS A 69 -16.05 -3.35 -10.58
C HIS A 69 -15.03 -4.26 -9.90
N ARG A 70 -15.49 -5.41 -9.39
CA ARG A 70 -14.63 -6.42 -8.78
C ARG A 70 -14.51 -7.67 -9.62
N SER A 71 -13.28 -8.12 -9.81
CA SER A 71 -12.96 -9.35 -10.52
C SER A 71 -12.46 -10.42 -9.56
N TRP A 72 -12.72 -11.66 -9.92
CA TRP A 72 -12.24 -12.82 -9.18
C TRP A 72 -10.72 -12.84 -9.02
N ILE A 73 -10.26 -13.34 -7.88
CA ILE A 73 -8.85 -13.57 -7.59
C ILE A 73 -8.71 -14.89 -6.82
N TYR A 74 -7.64 -15.64 -7.12
CA TYR A 74 -7.27 -16.83 -6.38
C TYR A 74 -6.80 -16.45 -4.98
N CYS A 75 -7.49 -16.94 -3.94
CA CYS A 75 -7.14 -16.69 -2.54
C CYS A 75 -6.51 -17.96 -1.94
N GLY A 76 -5.19 -18.00 -1.88
CA GLY A 76 -4.45 -19.05 -1.17
C GLY A 76 -3.91 -18.53 0.17
N THR A 77 -4.07 -19.31 1.25
CA THR A 77 -3.57 -18.95 2.59
C THR A 77 -2.07 -19.22 2.77
N SER A 78 -1.42 -19.84 1.78
CA SER A 78 -0.01 -20.19 1.85
C SER A 78 0.89 -18.96 1.71
N LYS A 79 1.88 -18.85 2.61
CA LYS A 79 2.94 -17.83 2.53
C LYS A 79 4.00 -18.12 1.45
N ARG A 80 3.92 -19.26 0.76
CA ARG A 80 4.88 -19.67 -0.28
C ARG A 80 4.77 -18.79 -1.53
N ILE A 81 5.89 -18.63 -2.24
CA ILE A 81 5.99 -17.76 -3.44
C ILE A 81 5.01 -18.20 -4.55
N ILE A 82 4.91 -19.50 -4.83
CA ILE A 82 4.11 -20.03 -5.94
C ILE A 82 2.61 -19.69 -5.78
N PRO A 83 1.94 -19.98 -4.65
CA PRO A 83 0.56 -19.53 -4.41
C PRO A 83 0.36 -18.02 -4.49
N ARG A 84 1.34 -17.21 -4.07
CA ARG A 84 1.28 -15.74 -4.22
C ARG A 84 1.32 -15.31 -5.69
N LEU A 85 2.15 -15.95 -6.51
CA LEU A 85 2.15 -15.70 -7.96
C LEU A 85 0.80 -16.07 -8.58
N PHE A 86 0.20 -17.21 -8.20
CA PHE A 86 -1.15 -17.56 -8.67
C PHE A 86 -2.20 -16.52 -8.26
N ASN A 87 -2.13 -15.98 -7.03
CA ASN A 87 -2.98 -14.87 -6.62
C ASN A 87 -2.81 -13.66 -7.55
N TYR A 88 -1.59 -13.21 -7.80
CA TYR A 88 -1.33 -12.06 -8.70
C TYR A 88 -1.78 -12.33 -10.14
N PHE A 89 -1.35 -13.43 -10.75
CA PHE A 89 -1.66 -13.72 -12.16
C PHE A 89 -3.14 -14.01 -12.38
N SER A 90 -3.83 -14.62 -11.42
CA SER A 90 -5.27 -14.83 -11.52
C SER A 90 -6.01 -13.50 -11.69
N PHE A 91 -5.67 -12.48 -10.88
CA PHE A 91 -6.29 -11.17 -11.01
C PHE A 91 -5.85 -10.42 -12.27
N VAL A 92 -4.59 -10.53 -12.68
CA VAL A 92 -4.13 -9.94 -13.95
C VAL A 92 -4.97 -10.46 -15.12
N ILE A 93 -5.25 -11.77 -15.16
CA ILE A 93 -6.06 -12.38 -16.23
C ILE A 93 -7.53 -11.97 -16.10
N THR A 94 -8.13 -12.13 -14.93
CA THR A 94 -9.56 -11.84 -14.75
C THR A 94 -9.88 -10.36 -14.89
N SER A 95 -8.99 -9.45 -14.47
CA SER A 95 -9.15 -8.01 -14.68
C SER A 95 -9.17 -7.66 -16.17
N VAL A 96 -8.31 -8.24 -17.01
CA VAL A 96 -8.41 -8.02 -18.47
C VAL A 96 -9.75 -8.50 -19.01
N ILE A 97 -10.12 -9.76 -18.72
CA ILE A 97 -11.35 -10.36 -19.24
C ILE A 97 -12.57 -9.53 -18.83
N THR A 98 -12.75 -9.34 -17.52
CA THR A 98 -13.89 -8.57 -17.01
C THR A 98 -13.85 -7.11 -17.48
N GLY A 99 -12.69 -6.47 -17.48
CA GLY A 99 -12.54 -5.07 -17.84
C GLY A 99 -12.91 -4.79 -19.30
N ILE A 100 -12.62 -5.71 -20.21
CA ILE A 100 -13.04 -5.63 -21.61
C ILE A 100 -14.57 -5.55 -21.72
N PHE A 101 -15.33 -6.31 -20.92
CA PHE A 101 -16.79 -6.33 -21.02
C PHE A 101 -17.50 -5.25 -20.19
N VAL A 102 -16.96 -4.89 -19.02
CA VAL A 102 -17.70 -4.06 -18.04
C VAL A 102 -17.28 -2.59 -18.01
N LEU A 103 -16.02 -2.28 -18.35
CA LEU A 103 -15.53 -0.91 -18.33
C LEU A 103 -15.99 -0.15 -19.58
N ARG A 104 -16.32 1.12 -19.41
CA ARG A 104 -16.64 2.03 -20.50
C ARG A 104 -15.38 2.68 -21.05
N ARG A 105 -15.49 3.35 -22.20
CA ARG A 105 -14.41 4.22 -22.70
C ARG A 105 -14.08 5.30 -21.66
N SER A 106 -12.81 5.66 -21.54
CA SER A 106 -12.33 6.65 -20.57
C SER A 106 -11.13 7.39 -21.13
N ASP A 107 -10.88 8.59 -20.60
CA ASP A 107 -9.77 9.44 -21.05
C ASP A 107 -8.44 8.92 -20.50
N TYR A 108 -8.45 8.44 -19.25
CA TYR A 108 -7.28 7.97 -18.52
C TYR A 108 -7.52 6.64 -17.80
N LEU A 109 -6.47 5.85 -17.69
CA LEU A 109 -6.42 4.67 -16.83
C LEU A 109 -5.19 4.83 -15.91
N LEU A 110 -5.44 5.01 -14.62
CA LEU A 110 -4.43 5.04 -13.57
C LEU A 110 -4.29 3.65 -12.98
N VAL A 111 -3.07 3.10 -12.96
CA VAL A 111 -2.78 1.81 -12.32
C VAL A 111 -1.81 1.99 -11.16
N GLU A 112 -2.09 1.36 -10.03
CA GLU A 112 -1.14 1.23 -8.93
C GLU A 112 -0.04 0.22 -9.29
N SER A 113 1.22 0.59 -9.07
CA SER A 113 2.38 -0.20 -9.49
C SER A 113 2.48 -1.59 -8.83
N LEU A 114 1.74 -1.84 -7.75
CA LEU A 114 1.81 -3.08 -6.98
C LEU A 114 0.48 -3.85 -7.05
N PRO A 115 0.49 -5.11 -7.54
CA PRO A 115 1.65 -5.84 -8.10
C PRO A 115 2.05 -5.35 -9.49
N LEU A 116 3.35 -5.40 -9.81
CA LEU A 116 3.89 -4.91 -11.09
C LEU A 116 3.28 -5.59 -12.32
N PHE A 117 2.86 -6.86 -12.19
CA PHE A 117 2.16 -7.63 -13.23
C PHE A 117 0.83 -7.00 -13.67
N LEU A 118 0.21 -6.19 -12.80
CA LEU A 118 -1.02 -5.47 -13.13
C LEU A 118 -0.80 -4.44 -14.26
N GLY A 119 0.44 -4.00 -14.47
CA GLY A 119 0.79 -3.13 -15.60
C GLY A 119 0.49 -3.74 -16.97
N TYR A 120 0.52 -5.07 -17.13
CA TYR A 120 0.05 -5.72 -18.37
C TYR A 120 -1.45 -5.54 -18.58
N SER A 121 -2.24 -5.77 -17.53
CA SER A 121 -3.69 -5.57 -17.57
C SER A 121 -4.03 -4.10 -17.87
N ALA A 122 -3.33 -3.18 -17.20
CA ALA A 122 -3.48 -1.75 -17.40
C ALA A 122 -3.20 -1.33 -18.85
N TYR A 123 -2.12 -1.84 -19.45
CA TYR A 123 -1.80 -1.55 -20.84
C TYR A 123 -2.88 -2.08 -21.79
N LEU A 124 -3.29 -3.35 -21.66
CA LEU A 124 -4.32 -3.93 -22.52
C LEU A 124 -5.65 -3.19 -22.39
N LEU A 125 -6.11 -2.97 -21.16
CA LEU A 125 -7.34 -2.23 -20.89
C LEU A 125 -7.27 -0.78 -21.38
N SER A 126 -6.12 -0.10 -21.24
CA SER A 126 -5.96 1.26 -21.77
C SER A 126 -6.18 1.30 -23.29
N ARG A 127 -5.67 0.31 -24.03
CA ARG A 127 -5.87 0.19 -25.49
C ARG A 127 -7.32 -0.13 -25.83
N CYS A 128 -7.92 -1.10 -25.16
CA CYS A 128 -9.32 -1.48 -25.40
C CYS A 128 -10.32 -0.35 -25.06
N LYS A 129 -10.00 0.50 -24.09
CA LYS A 129 -10.88 1.58 -23.61
C LYS A 129 -10.53 2.95 -24.19
N GLY A 130 -9.52 3.04 -25.06
CA GLY A 130 -9.07 4.28 -25.66
C GLY A 130 -8.44 5.26 -24.67
N ALA A 131 -8.00 4.76 -23.51
CA ALA A 131 -7.50 5.57 -22.41
C ALA A 131 -5.98 5.76 -22.48
N LYS A 132 -5.50 6.90 -21.98
CA LYS A 132 -4.08 7.16 -21.77
C LYS A 132 -3.64 6.56 -20.43
N LEU A 133 -2.58 5.73 -20.46
CA LEU A 133 -2.09 5.02 -19.28
C LEU A 133 -1.25 5.93 -18.37
N ILE A 134 -1.66 6.04 -17.10
CA ILE A 134 -0.91 6.66 -16.00
C ILE A 134 -0.44 5.56 -15.06
N PHE A 135 0.85 5.51 -14.76
CA PHE A 135 1.44 4.48 -13.90
C PHE A 135 1.86 5.09 -12.57
N ASN A 136 1.16 4.73 -11.49
CA ASN A 136 1.37 5.26 -10.15
C ASN A 136 2.35 4.41 -9.36
N VAL A 137 3.55 4.94 -9.11
CA VAL A 137 4.66 4.22 -8.48
C VAL A 137 4.74 4.55 -7.00
N SER A 138 4.40 3.54 -6.20
CA SER A 138 4.40 3.61 -4.73
C SER A 138 5.74 3.17 -4.15
N ASP A 139 6.40 2.23 -4.82
CA ASP A 139 7.73 1.72 -4.49
C ASP A 139 8.48 1.38 -5.79
N LEU A 140 9.81 1.46 -5.76
CA LEU A 140 10.68 1.08 -6.88
C LEU A 140 10.82 -0.44 -6.97
N TRP A 141 9.71 -1.15 -7.22
CA TRP A 141 9.77 -2.58 -7.51
C TRP A 141 10.21 -2.80 -8.97
N PRO A 142 11.25 -3.60 -9.24
CA PRO A 142 11.86 -4.62 -8.38
C PRO A 142 13.11 -4.22 -7.58
N GLU A 143 13.64 -3.01 -7.76
CA GLU A 143 14.86 -2.51 -7.09
C GLU A 143 14.82 -2.67 -5.56
N SER A 144 13.71 -2.31 -4.91
CA SER A 144 13.55 -2.49 -3.46
C SER A 144 13.66 -3.95 -3.03
N ALA A 145 13.15 -4.89 -3.84
CA ALA A 145 13.21 -6.32 -3.55
C ALA A 145 14.63 -6.88 -3.65
N GLU A 146 15.39 -6.40 -4.62
CA GLU A 146 16.79 -6.76 -4.82
C GLU A 146 17.66 -6.25 -3.67
N LYS A 147 17.52 -4.97 -3.31
CA LYS A 147 18.29 -4.33 -2.23
C LYS A 147 18.01 -4.94 -0.86
N LEU A 148 16.77 -5.36 -0.60
CA LEU A 148 16.39 -6.06 0.63
C LEU A 148 16.71 -7.56 0.61
N GLY A 149 17.34 -8.08 -0.46
CA GLY A 149 17.67 -9.50 -0.58
C GLY A 149 16.46 -10.44 -0.69
N LEU A 150 15.25 -9.90 -0.89
CA LEU A 150 14.01 -10.66 -0.98
C LEU A 150 13.93 -11.47 -2.28
N VAL A 151 14.61 -11.01 -3.33
CA VAL A 151 14.75 -11.72 -4.60
C VAL A 151 16.22 -11.75 -5.01
N THR A 152 16.82 -12.93 -4.97
CA THR A 152 18.24 -13.14 -5.30
C THR A 152 18.46 -13.70 -6.71
N SER A 153 17.41 -14.22 -7.35
CA SER A 153 17.51 -14.82 -8.68
C SER A 153 17.70 -13.77 -9.77
N ARG A 154 18.89 -13.75 -10.39
CA ARG A 154 19.22 -12.84 -11.51
C ARG A 154 18.25 -12.94 -12.69
N ARG A 155 17.75 -14.14 -12.99
CA ARG A 155 16.76 -14.35 -14.08
C ARG A 155 15.43 -13.70 -13.74
N MET A 156 14.95 -13.86 -12.51
CA MET A 156 13.70 -13.27 -12.04
C MET A 156 13.79 -11.73 -12.01
N LEU A 157 14.91 -11.20 -11.51
CA LEU A 157 15.17 -9.76 -11.52
C LEU A 157 15.18 -9.19 -12.94
N ARG A 158 15.87 -9.85 -13.88
CA ARG A 158 15.89 -9.42 -15.29
C ARG A 158 14.47 -9.37 -15.89
N MET A 159 13.63 -10.36 -15.60
CA MET A 159 12.24 -10.36 -16.05
C MET A 159 11.43 -9.23 -15.41
N ALA A 160 11.60 -9.01 -14.10
CA ALA A 160 10.89 -7.95 -13.38
C ALA A 160 11.30 -6.54 -13.86
N TYR A 161 12.59 -6.28 -14.08
CA TYR A 161 13.08 -5.04 -14.67
C TYR A 161 12.63 -4.88 -16.13
N GLY A 162 12.52 -5.97 -16.88
CA GLY A 162 11.94 -5.96 -18.21
C GLY A 162 10.48 -5.50 -18.20
N LEU A 163 9.71 -5.99 -17.23
CA LEU A 163 8.31 -5.59 -17.02
C LEU A 163 8.18 -4.14 -16.55
N GLU A 164 9.00 -3.70 -15.59
CA GLU A 164 9.06 -2.30 -15.15
C GLU A 164 9.29 -1.38 -16.36
N ARG A 165 10.33 -1.68 -17.15
CA ARG A 165 10.67 -0.95 -18.38
C ARG A 165 9.52 -0.92 -19.36
N PHE A 166 8.82 -2.04 -19.54
CA PHE A 166 7.62 -2.11 -20.39
C PHE A 166 6.53 -1.16 -19.90
N CYS A 167 6.16 -1.23 -18.62
CA CYS A 167 5.10 -0.42 -18.02
C CYS A 167 5.40 1.08 -18.16
N TYR A 168 6.61 1.49 -17.79
CA TYR A 168 7.03 2.90 -17.88
C TYR A 168 7.06 3.37 -19.33
N ARG A 169 7.57 2.57 -20.27
CA ARG A 169 7.59 2.90 -21.71
C ARG A 169 6.20 3.05 -22.31
N LYS A 170 5.22 2.29 -21.86
CA LYS A 170 3.84 2.36 -22.36
C LYS A 170 2.97 3.44 -21.71
N SER A 171 3.43 4.01 -20.61
CA SER A 171 2.70 5.06 -19.88
C SER A 171 2.96 6.43 -20.50
N VAL A 172 1.92 7.27 -20.54
CA VAL A 172 2.03 8.68 -20.96
C VAL A 172 2.54 9.56 -19.82
N LEU A 173 2.28 9.15 -18.59
CA LEU A 173 2.66 9.82 -17.35
C LEU A 173 3.00 8.75 -16.31
N ILE A 174 4.07 8.99 -15.57
CA ILE A 174 4.44 8.18 -14.41
C ILE A 174 4.32 9.09 -13.19
N THR A 175 3.60 8.67 -12.17
CA THR A 175 3.54 9.39 -10.89
C THR A 175 4.37 8.67 -9.86
N GLY A 176 5.02 9.41 -8.96
CA GLY A 176 5.79 8.85 -7.85
C GLY A 176 5.36 9.51 -6.54
N GLN A 177 5.33 8.73 -5.45
CA GLN A 177 4.90 9.22 -4.14
C GLN A 177 5.97 10.05 -3.41
N THR A 178 7.24 9.81 -3.73
CA THR A 178 8.37 10.53 -3.15
C THR A 178 9.26 11.13 -4.25
N GLN A 179 9.96 12.20 -3.91
CA GLN A 179 10.93 12.81 -4.82
C GLN A 179 12.07 11.84 -5.17
N GLY A 180 12.44 10.94 -4.26
CA GLY A 180 13.44 9.89 -4.50
C GLY A 180 13.00 8.90 -5.59
N ILE A 181 11.74 8.46 -5.54
CA ILE A 181 11.13 7.62 -6.59
C ILE A 181 11.15 8.39 -7.93
N CYS A 182 10.69 9.64 -7.94
CA CYS A 182 10.64 10.44 -9.16
C CYS A 182 12.04 10.65 -9.76
N ARG A 183 13.06 10.91 -8.93
CA ARG A 183 14.45 11.07 -9.35
C ARG A 183 15.01 9.78 -9.97
N SER A 184 14.82 8.64 -9.30
CA SER A 184 15.27 7.33 -9.81
C SER A 184 14.64 7.01 -11.17
N ILE A 185 13.34 7.23 -11.33
CA ILE A 185 12.65 6.97 -12.60
C ILE A 185 13.14 7.94 -13.68
N SER A 186 13.26 9.24 -13.38
CA SER A 186 13.67 10.24 -14.36
C SER A 186 15.10 10.00 -14.86
N GLN A 187 16.02 9.57 -13.99
CA GLN A 187 17.38 9.19 -14.39
C GLN A 187 17.41 7.97 -15.31
N ARG A 188 16.57 6.96 -15.03
CA ARG A 188 16.51 5.71 -15.83
C ARG A 188 15.68 5.86 -17.11
N PHE A 189 14.75 6.82 -17.14
CA PHE A 189 13.79 7.05 -18.23
C PHE A 189 13.62 8.55 -18.54
N PRO A 190 14.67 9.26 -19.01
CA PRO A 190 14.65 10.72 -19.17
C PRO A 190 13.62 11.22 -20.20
N GLN A 191 13.20 10.35 -21.11
CA GLN A 191 12.18 10.66 -22.13
C GLN A 191 10.74 10.55 -21.60
N LYS A 192 10.55 10.18 -20.33
CA LYS A 192 9.23 10.02 -19.72
C LYS A 192 8.89 11.18 -18.81
N ARG A 193 7.62 11.60 -18.89
CA ARG A 193 7.06 12.58 -17.96
C ARG A 193 6.85 11.89 -16.62
N VAL A 194 7.58 12.35 -15.62
CA VAL A 194 7.47 11.89 -14.24
C VAL A 194 6.93 13.04 -13.40
N HIS A 195 5.88 12.79 -12.63
CA HIS A 195 5.26 13.79 -11.77
C HIS A 195 5.28 13.31 -10.32
N TRP A 196 5.60 14.22 -9.41
CA TRP A 196 5.54 13.93 -7.98
C TRP A 196 4.09 14.10 -7.51
N LEU A 197 3.47 12.98 -7.16
CA LEU A 197 2.12 12.92 -6.61
C LEU A 197 2.22 12.39 -5.18
N PRO A 198 2.51 13.25 -4.19
CA PRO A 198 2.60 12.83 -2.80
C PRO A 198 1.23 12.41 -2.27
N ASN A 199 1.25 11.54 -1.25
CA ASN A 199 0.04 11.24 -0.51
C ASN A 199 -0.32 12.42 0.39
N GLY A 200 -1.60 12.75 0.47
CA GLY A 200 -2.13 13.70 1.43
C GLY A 200 -2.44 13.06 2.78
N VAL A 201 -2.73 13.92 3.75
CA VAL A 201 -3.35 13.55 5.02
C VAL A 201 -4.75 14.17 5.06
N ASP A 202 -5.67 13.51 5.75
CA ASP A 202 -6.99 14.07 6.01
C ASP A 202 -6.90 15.09 7.14
N MET A 203 -7.12 16.36 6.80
CA MET A 203 -6.98 17.50 7.72
C MET A 203 -8.15 17.61 8.71
N ASP A 204 -9.28 16.97 8.43
CA ASP A 204 -10.42 16.92 9.36
C ASP A 204 -10.19 15.84 10.44
N THR A 205 -9.37 14.85 10.11
CA THR A 205 -9.04 13.72 11.00
C THR A 205 -7.74 13.99 11.79
N PHE A 206 -6.69 14.52 11.16
CA PHE A 206 -5.38 14.74 11.78
C PHE A 206 -5.14 16.24 12.03
N ILE A 207 -5.55 16.71 13.21
CA ILE A 207 -5.49 18.12 13.60
C ILE A 207 -4.25 18.35 14.48
N PRO A 208 -3.30 19.22 14.10
CA PRO A 208 -2.15 19.54 14.94
C PRO A 208 -2.57 20.11 16.30
N GLY A 209 -1.89 19.69 17.37
CA GLY A 209 -2.10 20.23 18.72
C GLY A 209 -3.27 19.62 19.49
N THR A 210 -4.06 18.73 18.89
CA THR A 210 -4.98 17.87 19.64
C THR A 210 -4.19 16.74 20.27
N SER A 211 -4.25 16.62 21.60
CA SER A 211 -3.73 15.47 22.34
C SER A 211 -4.80 14.95 23.27
N ASN A 212 -4.91 13.64 23.42
CA ASN A 212 -5.79 12.96 24.35
C ASN A 212 -5.03 12.65 25.65
N PRO A 213 -5.18 13.47 26.72
CA PRO A 213 -4.48 13.24 27.98
C PRO A 213 -4.90 11.91 28.64
N GLU A 214 -6.12 11.43 28.37
CA GLU A 214 -6.59 10.16 28.88
C GLU A 214 -5.85 8.97 28.27
N TRP A 215 -5.39 9.09 27.02
CA TRP A 215 -4.65 7.99 26.38
C TRP A 215 -3.33 7.75 27.11
N ARG A 216 -2.62 8.82 27.47
CA ARG A 216 -1.36 8.74 28.24
C ARG A 216 -1.59 8.03 29.56
N SER A 217 -2.53 8.52 30.37
CA SER A 217 -2.79 7.96 31.69
C SER A 217 -3.27 6.52 31.65
N LYS A 218 -4.16 6.16 30.70
CA LYS A 218 -4.62 4.77 30.48
C LYS A 218 -3.50 3.80 30.12
N ASN A 219 -2.44 4.29 29.49
CA ASN A 219 -1.26 3.49 29.09
C ASN A 219 -0.08 3.65 30.06
N GLY A 220 -0.29 4.26 31.24
CA GLY A 220 0.72 4.38 32.29
C GLY A 220 1.76 5.48 32.09
N PHE A 221 1.49 6.43 31.18
CA PHE A 221 2.37 7.57 30.91
C PHE A 221 1.86 8.85 31.59
N THR A 222 2.79 9.70 31.97
CA THR A 222 2.56 11.01 32.55
C THR A 222 2.64 12.12 31.49
N THR A 223 2.29 13.35 31.87
CA THR A 223 2.47 14.55 31.03
C THR A 223 3.93 14.93 30.84
N ASN A 224 4.82 14.48 31.74
CA ASN A 224 6.25 14.77 31.69
C ASN A 224 7.01 13.81 30.79
N ASP A 225 6.40 12.69 30.39
CA ASP A 225 7.04 11.70 29.55
C ASP A 225 7.10 12.16 28.09
N PHE A 226 8.29 12.07 27.52
CA PHE A 226 8.55 12.23 26.11
C PHE A 226 8.34 10.89 25.40
N LEU A 227 7.25 10.80 24.62
CA LEU A 227 6.86 9.56 23.94
C LEU A 227 7.32 9.59 22.48
N VAL A 228 8.13 8.60 22.11
CA VAL A 228 8.57 8.37 20.73
C VAL A 228 7.70 7.27 20.15
N LEU A 229 6.78 7.63 19.26
CA LEU A 229 5.82 6.69 18.67
C LEU A 229 6.29 6.19 17.30
N TYR A 230 6.36 4.87 17.15
CA TYR A 230 6.26 4.18 15.89
C TYR A 230 4.88 3.51 15.78
N ALA A 231 4.12 3.82 14.73
CA ALA A 231 2.83 3.20 14.47
C ALA A 231 2.80 2.62 13.04
N GLY A 232 2.73 1.29 12.91
CA GLY A 232 2.75 0.68 11.58
C GLY A 232 3.00 -0.83 11.54
N ILE A 233 3.37 -1.30 10.36
CA ILE A 233 3.70 -2.71 10.13
C ILE A 233 5.08 -3.00 10.71
N ILE A 234 5.16 -3.93 11.66
CA ILE A 234 6.41 -4.37 12.27
C ILE A 234 7.06 -5.45 11.38
N GLY A 235 7.62 -5.01 10.25
CA GLY A 235 8.24 -5.86 9.24
C GLY A 235 9.73 -5.62 9.10
N HIS A 236 10.39 -6.52 8.37
CA HIS A 236 11.84 -6.49 8.16
C HIS A 236 12.32 -5.21 7.47
N ALA A 237 11.53 -4.69 6.52
CA ALA A 237 11.89 -3.49 5.76
C ALA A 237 11.83 -2.20 6.59
N GLN A 238 11.24 -2.24 7.80
CA GLN A 238 11.11 -1.07 8.67
C GLN A 238 12.32 -0.87 9.58
N GLY A 239 13.20 -1.87 9.75
CA GLY A 239 14.46 -1.75 10.49
C GLY A 239 14.29 -1.25 11.93
N LEU A 240 13.27 -1.73 12.65
CA LEU A 240 12.88 -1.21 13.97
C LEU A 240 13.87 -1.53 15.08
N GLU A 241 14.91 -2.33 14.81
CA GLU A 241 16.04 -2.55 15.71
C GLU A 241 16.71 -1.23 16.13
N VAL A 242 16.75 -0.23 15.23
CA VAL A 242 17.31 1.08 15.52
C VAL A 242 16.60 1.78 16.69
N ILE A 243 15.30 1.52 16.86
CA ILE A 243 14.53 2.03 17.99
C ILE A 243 15.01 1.39 19.29
N LEU A 244 15.29 0.08 19.27
CA LEU A 244 15.80 -0.64 20.44
C LEU A 244 17.22 -0.20 20.79
N GLU A 245 18.07 0.03 19.79
CA GLU A 245 19.42 0.58 19.99
C GLU A 245 19.37 1.96 20.64
N ALA A 246 18.50 2.85 20.15
CA ALA A 246 18.31 4.17 20.75
C ALA A 246 17.73 4.08 22.18
N ALA A 247 16.79 3.17 22.41
CA ALA A 247 16.19 2.93 23.71
C ALA A 247 17.21 2.41 24.74
N GLU A 248 18.10 1.51 24.31
CA GLU A 248 19.19 0.98 25.14
C GLU A 248 20.18 2.07 25.56
N ILE A 249 20.57 2.97 24.65
CA ILE A 249 21.44 4.10 24.95
C ILE A 249 20.80 5.04 25.97
N LEU A 250 19.48 5.23 25.88
CA LEU A 250 18.73 6.19 26.70
C LEU A 250 17.96 5.55 27.85
N LYS A 251 18.26 4.31 28.23
CA LYS A 251 17.52 3.55 29.24
C LYS A 251 17.51 4.19 30.63
N ASP A 252 18.53 4.98 30.95
CA ASP A 252 18.67 5.68 32.23
C ASP A 252 17.89 7.02 32.26
N HIS A 253 17.33 7.45 31.12
CA HIS A 253 16.46 8.62 31.02
C HIS A 253 14.99 8.21 31.23
N ASN A 254 14.57 8.17 32.51
CA ASN A 254 13.25 7.67 32.94
C ASN A 254 12.02 8.40 32.33
N HIS A 255 12.21 9.53 31.65
CA HIS A 255 11.12 10.28 31.01
C HIS A 255 11.03 10.05 29.50
N ILE A 256 11.94 9.27 28.89
CA ILE A 256 11.90 8.98 27.46
C ILE A 256 11.39 7.56 27.26
N HIS A 257 10.23 7.44 26.62
CA HIS A 257 9.60 6.14 26.34
C HIS A 257 9.37 5.94 24.85
N TYR A 258 9.70 4.75 24.36
CA TYR A 258 9.48 4.35 22.99
C TYR A 258 8.24 3.46 22.90
N ILE A 259 7.33 3.77 21.99
CA ILE A 259 6.09 3.04 21.78
C ILE A 259 6.12 2.44 20.37
N ILE A 260 6.07 1.11 20.29
CA ILE A 260 5.98 0.38 19.02
C ILE A 260 4.57 -0.17 18.92
N LEU A 261 3.70 0.57 18.23
CA LEU A 261 2.30 0.23 18.02
C LEU A 261 2.13 -0.48 16.67
N GLY A 262 1.67 -1.73 16.72
CA GLY A 262 1.30 -2.44 15.51
C GLY A 262 1.48 -3.95 15.60
N SER A 263 1.53 -4.54 14.41
CA SER A 263 1.63 -5.99 14.21
C SER A 263 2.51 -6.28 13.00
N GLY A 264 3.17 -7.43 13.02
CA GLY A 264 3.99 -7.87 11.90
C GLY A 264 4.92 -9.02 12.29
N PRO A 265 5.59 -9.63 11.30
CA PRO A 265 6.42 -10.82 11.51
C PRO A 265 7.61 -10.58 12.44
N GLU A 266 8.07 -9.34 12.61
CA GLU A 266 9.26 -9.04 13.42
C GLU A 266 8.94 -8.77 14.89
N LYS A 267 7.65 -8.70 15.28
CA LYS A 267 7.24 -8.27 16.62
C LYS A 267 7.82 -9.15 17.72
N GLU A 268 7.65 -10.46 17.61
CA GLU A 268 8.14 -11.43 18.60
C GLU A 268 9.67 -11.38 18.72
N ARG A 269 10.39 -11.24 17.60
CA ARG A 269 11.85 -11.14 17.61
C ARG A 269 12.32 -9.87 18.34
N LEU A 270 11.69 -8.72 18.07
CA LEU A 270 12.05 -7.44 18.70
C LEU A 270 11.74 -7.45 20.21
N GLN A 271 10.63 -8.06 20.62
CA GLN A 271 10.31 -8.26 22.03
C GLN A 271 11.38 -9.10 22.74
N LYS A 272 11.81 -10.19 22.12
CA LYS A 272 12.89 -11.04 22.65
C LYS A 272 14.21 -10.28 22.82
N ILE A 273 14.58 -9.45 21.83
CA ILE A 273 15.79 -8.60 21.92
C ILE A 273 15.68 -7.61 23.09
N THR A 274 14.49 -7.04 23.28
CA THR A 274 14.20 -6.09 24.38
C THR A 274 14.40 -6.76 25.74
N GLU A 275 13.92 -8.00 25.90
CA GLU A 275 14.09 -8.81 27.10
C GLU A 275 15.55 -9.22 27.33
N GLU A 276 16.23 -9.74 26.30
CA GLU A 276 17.62 -10.18 26.35
C GLU A 276 18.58 -9.04 26.74
N LYS A 277 18.32 -7.82 26.23
CA LYS A 277 19.10 -6.62 26.54
C LYS A 277 18.61 -5.85 27.77
N ARG A 278 17.53 -6.28 28.43
CA ARG A 278 16.91 -5.61 29.59
C ARG A 278 16.57 -4.15 29.31
N ILE A 279 16.03 -3.87 28.14
CA ILE A 279 15.57 -2.53 27.75
C ILE A 279 14.20 -2.30 28.40
N THR A 280 14.10 -1.32 29.30
CA THR A 280 12.90 -1.08 30.13
C THR A 280 11.99 0.04 29.65
N ASN A 281 12.47 0.88 28.73
CA ASN A 281 11.79 2.08 28.24
C ASN A 281 11.12 1.87 26.87
N VAL A 282 10.82 0.63 26.48
CA VAL A 282 10.12 0.28 25.24
C VAL A 282 8.81 -0.45 25.55
N THR A 283 7.70 0.04 24.99
CA THR A 283 6.38 -0.58 25.10
C THR A 283 5.87 -1.04 23.74
N PHE A 284 5.51 -2.31 23.62
CA PHE A 284 4.88 -2.87 22.43
C PHE A 284 3.37 -2.90 22.58
N LEU A 285 2.65 -2.20 21.71
CA LEU A 285 1.18 -2.20 21.67
C LEU A 285 0.67 -2.92 20.41
N ASN A 286 -0.56 -3.42 20.46
CA ASN A 286 -1.21 -3.98 19.29
C ASN A 286 -1.73 -2.86 18.38
N GLY A 287 -1.91 -3.17 17.10
CA GLY A 287 -2.51 -2.23 16.15
C GLY A 287 -3.95 -1.88 16.57
N VAL A 288 -4.29 -0.59 16.47
CA VAL A 288 -5.63 -0.06 16.74
C VAL A 288 -6.39 0.22 15.44
N PRO A 289 -7.74 0.32 15.48
CA PRO A 289 -8.52 0.83 14.36
C PRO A 289 -8.07 2.23 13.92
N LYS A 290 -8.29 2.55 12.63
CA LYS A 290 -7.90 3.85 12.05
C LYS A 290 -8.46 5.05 12.83
N GLN A 291 -9.67 4.91 13.38
CA GLN A 291 -10.37 5.95 14.12
C GLN A 291 -9.72 6.29 15.46
N GLU A 292 -8.91 5.39 16.03
CA GLU A 292 -8.18 5.63 17.27
C GLU A 292 -6.78 6.20 17.05
N MET A 293 -6.34 6.30 15.78
CA MET A 293 -5.01 6.84 15.44
C MET A 293 -4.85 8.35 15.69
N PRO A 294 -5.84 9.21 15.38
CA PRO A 294 -5.81 10.60 15.80
C PRO A 294 -6.25 10.64 17.27
N SER A 295 -5.27 10.62 18.16
CA SER A 295 -5.45 10.84 19.59
C SER A 295 -4.27 11.62 20.16
#